data_AF-A0A7C2UHZ4-F1
#
_entry.id   AF-A0A7C2UHZ4-F1
#
_cell.length_a   1.000
_cell.length_b   1.000
_cell.length_c   1.000
_cell.angle_alpha   90.00
_cell.angle_beta   90.00
_cell.angle_gamma   90.00
#
_symmetry.space_group_name_H-M   'P 1'
#
loop_
_entity.id
_entity.type
_entity.pdbx_description
1 polymer ?
#
loop_
_entity_poly.entity_id
_entity_poly.type
_entity_poly.pdbx_seq_one_letter_code
_entity_poly.pdbx_strand_id
1 'polypeptide(L)'
;MKRAISLLFLLAYFSRATTAQESPFVSAELFKSLNGEISADISYEHLRHLTLYHSPNGASRGFWDKMRWILAKAKEAGLEDVRLIDDLNYKGVGWTPLSAEPWMGSPENRRLISLRGGGRGHRGLQLQRHVGRRAD
;
A
#
# COMPACT_ATOMS: atom_id res chain seq x y z
N MET A 1 -49.97 28.99 -9.57
CA MET A 1 -49.90 27.54 -9.27
C MET A 1 -49.96 26.66 -10.52
N LYS A 2 -50.98 26.78 -11.39
CA LYS A 2 -51.11 25.95 -12.61
C LYS A 2 -49.88 25.99 -13.56
N ARG A 3 -49.27 27.17 -13.76
CA ARG A 3 -48.06 27.34 -14.59
C ARG A 3 -46.81 26.67 -14.02
N ALA A 4 -46.67 26.63 -12.69
CA ALA A 4 -45.56 25.99 -12.01
C ALA A 4 -45.65 24.45 -12.13
N ILE A 5 -46.87 23.91 -12.05
CA ILE A 5 -47.13 22.48 -12.23
C ILE A 5 -46.86 22.05 -13.67
N SER A 6 -47.28 22.84 -14.67
CA SER A 6 -46.94 22.57 -16.08
C SER A 6 -45.43 22.61 -16.35
N LEU A 7 -44.68 23.53 -15.72
CA LEU A 7 -43.22 23.56 -15.87
C LEU A 7 -42.57 22.30 -15.29
N LEU A 8 -43.02 21.85 -14.11
CA LEU A 8 -42.54 20.61 -13.47
C LEU A 8 -42.78 19.38 -14.34
N PHE A 9 -43.95 19.26 -14.96
CA PHE A 9 -44.22 18.17 -15.90
C PHE A 9 -43.35 18.25 -17.16
N LEU A 10 -43.09 19.45 -17.67
CA LEU A 10 -42.21 19.64 -18.83
C LEU A 10 -40.76 19.25 -18.51
N LEU A 11 -40.23 19.68 -17.36
CA LEU A 11 -38.90 19.32 -16.89
C LEU A 11 -38.77 17.81 -16.67
N ALA A 12 -39.76 17.16 -16.06
CA ALA A 12 -39.77 15.71 -15.87
C ALA A 12 -39.81 14.93 -17.20
N TYR A 13 -40.46 15.48 -18.23
CA TYR A 13 -40.50 14.90 -19.58
C TYR A 13 -39.14 15.00 -20.28
N PHE A 14 -38.45 16.15 -20.16
CA PHE A 14 -37.12 16.36 -20.73
C PHE A 14 -36.04 15.52 -20.05
N SER A 15 -36.16 15.22 -18.75
CA SER A 15 -35.24 14.34 -18.03
C SER A 15 -35.19 12.91 -18.59
N ARG A 16 -36.25 12.45 -19.27
CA ARG A 16 -36.27 11.11 -19.91
C ARG A 16 -35.52 11.03 -21.24
N ALA A 17 -35.24 12.17 -21.88
CA ALA A 17 -34.61 12.22 -23.20
C ALA A 17 -33.08 12.28 -23.16
N THR A 18 -32.47 12.34 -21.97
CA THR A 18 -31.02 12.20 -21.81
C THR A 18 -30.67 10.72 -21.84
N THR A 19 -30.10 10.27 -22.95
CA THR A 19 -29.34 9.02 -22.99
C THR A 19 -28.08 9.23 -22.15
N ALA A 20 -27.74 8.27 -21.29
CA ALA A 20 -26.49 8.33 -20.55
C ALA A 20 -25.33 8.51 -21.54
N GLN A 21 -24.40 9.42 -21.22
CA GLN A 21 -23.25 9.68 -22.08
C GLN A 21 -22.39 8.41 -22.13
N GLU A 22 -22.35 7.74 -23.27
CA GLU A 22 -21.54 6.54 -23.45
C GLU A 22 -20.11 6.93 -23.84
N SER A 23 -19.14 6.19 -23.30
CA SER A 23 -17.75 6.33 -23.69
C SER A 23 -17.57 5.79 -25.12
N PRO A 24 -16.91 6.51 -26.04
CA PRO A 24 -16.59 5.97 -27.36
C PRO A 24 -15.55 4.84 -27.31
N PHE A 25 -14.92 4.61 -26.15
CA PHE A 25 -13.87 3.61 -25.96
C PHE A 25 -14.37 2.33 -25.30
N VAL A 26 -15.47 2.38 -24.54
CA VAL A 26 -15.96 1.27 -23.72
C VAL A 26 -17.48 1.28 -23.73
N SER A 27 -18.10 0.16 -24.08
CA SER A 27 -19.56 0.04 -24.06
C SER A 27 -20.12 0.22 -22.64
N ALA A 28 -21.35 0.70 -22.53
CA ALA A 28 -22.00 0.87 -21.22
C ALA A 28 -22.12 -0.44 -20.44
N GLU A 29 -22.32 -1.57 -21.13
CA GLU A 29 -22.35 -2.90 -20.52
C GLU A 29 -20.98 -3.29 -19.94
N LEU A 30 -19.90 -3.15 -20.72
CA LEU A 30 -18.56 -3.47 -20.25
C LEU A 30 -18.15 -2.56 -19.08
N PHE A 31 -18.46 -1.27 -19.15
CA PHE A 31 -18.22 -0.34 -18.04
C PHE A 31 -18.95 -0.78 -16.77
N LYS A 32 -20.22 -1.17 -16.88
CA LYS A 32 -21.01 -1.63 -15.73
C LYS A 32 -20.44 -2.93 -15.14
N SER A 33 -20.01 -3.87 -15.97
CA SER A 33 -19.36 -5.11 -15.52
C SER A 33 -18.07 -4.81 -14.78
N LEU A 34 -17.17 -4.01 -15.37
CA LEU A 34 -15.91 -3.61 -14.74
C LEU A 34 -16.13 -2.88 -13.41
N ASN A 35 -17.10 -1.95 -13.37
CA ASN A 35 -17.39 -1.21 -12.14
C ASN A 35 -18.00 -2.11 -11.05
N GLY A 36 -18.70 -3.18 -11.44
CA GLY A 36 -19.21 -4.19 -10.51
C GLY A 36 -18.13 -5.11 -9.92
N GLU A 37 -16.97 -5.21 -10.59
CA GLU A 37 -15.84 -6.02 -10.12
C GLU A 37 -14.96 -5.27 -9.10
N ILE A 38 -15.03 -3.94 -9.05
CA ILE A 38 -14.24 -3.13 -8.11
C ILE A 38 -14.82 -3.27 -6.70
N SER A 39 -14.08 -3.94 -5.81
CA SER A 39 -14.43 -4.07 -4.39
C SER A 39 -13.62 -3.11 -3.52
N ALA A 40 -14.33 -2.24 -2.78
CA ALA A 40 -13.73 -1.33 -1.80
C ALA A 40 -13.10 -2.09 -0.62
N ASP A 41 -13.74 -3.17 -0.15
CA ASP A 41 -13.25 -3.96 0.98
C ASP A 41 -11.94 -4.67 0.65
N ILE A 42 -11.85 -5.29 -0.54
CA ILE A 42 -10.61 -5.93 -1.02
C ILE A 42 -9.51 -4.87 -1.15
N SER A 43 -9.85 -3.72 -1.72
CA SER A 43 -8.91 -2.60 -1.88
C SER A 43 -8.39 -2.09 -0.54
N TYR A 44 -9.25 -2.00 0.47
CA TYR A 44 -8.90 -1.58 1.82
C TYR A 44 -7.97 -2.60 2.50
N GLU A 45 -8.27 -3.90 2.43
CA GLU A 45 -7.37 -4.93 2.98
C GLU A 45 -6.01 -4.94 2.28
N HIS A 46 -5.98 -4.75 0.95
CA HIS A 46 -4.72 -4.61 0.23
C HIS A 46 -3.92 -3.40 0.71
N LEU A 47 -4.57 -2.24 0.87
CA LEU A 47 -3.91 -1.04 1.39
C LEU A 47 -3.35 -1.27 2.80
N ARG A 48 -4.15 -1.87 3.69
CA ARG A 48 -3.75 -2.21 5.06
C ARG A 48 -2.54 -3.14 5.09
N HIS A 49 -2.49 -4.11 4.19
CA HIS A 49 -1.35 -5.02 4.10
C HIS A 49 -0.10 -4.31 3.56
N LEU A 50 -0.26 -3.46 2.54
CA LEU A 50 0.86 -2.74 1.92
C LEU A 50 1.51 -1.69 2.84
N THR A 51 0.79 -1.17 3.83
CA THR A 51 1.33 -0.23 4.83
C THR A 51 2.20 -0.91 5.90
N LEU A 52 2.14 -2.24 6.05
CA LEU A 52 3.00 -2.99 6.97
C LEU A 52 4.47 -2.99 6.54
N TYR A 53 4.74 -2.77 5.26
CA TYR A 53 6.09 -2.75 4.73
C TYR A 53 6.70 -1.36 4.81
N HIS A 54 7.80 -1.25 5.57
CA HIS A 54 8.65 -0.08 5.53
C HIS A 54 9.48 -0.09 4.23
N SER A 55 9.05 0.68 3.24
CA SER A 55 9.63 0.73 1.89
C SER A 55 10.15 2.14 1.56
N PRO A 56 11.23 2.63 2.20
CA PRO A 56 11.70 4.00 2.02
C PRO A 56 12.19 4.29 0.60
N ASN A 57 12.63 3.27 -0.15
CA ASN A 57 13.03 3.41 -1.55
C ASN A 57 12.98 2.09 -2.34
N GLY A 58 13.20 2.18 -3.65
CA GLY A 58 13.11 1.07 -4.61
C GLY A 58 14.16 -0.04 -4.46
N ALA A 59 15.16 0.15 -3.61
CA ALA A 59 16.16 -0.88 -3.30
C ALA A 59 16.09 -1.38 -1.85
N SER A 60 15.10 -0.93 -1.07
CA SER A 60 14.90 -1.37 0.31
C SER A 60 14.30 -2.78 0.38
N ARG A 61 14.58 -3.52 1.46
CA ARG A 61 14.03 -4.86 1.67
C ARG A 61 12.50 -4.85 1.69
N GLY A 62 11.91 -3.90 2.42
CA GLY A 62 10.46 -3.79 2.52
C GLY A 62 9.78 -3.43 1.19
N PHE A 63 10.46 -2.70 0.31
CA PHE A 63 9.98 -2.50 -1.06
C PHE A 63 9.89 -3.83 -1.81
N TRP A 64 10.94 -4.64 -1.80
CA TRP A 64 10.93 -5.92 -2.50
C TRP A 64 9.97 -6.94 -1.89
N ASP A 65 9.80 -6.94 -0.56
CA ASP A 65 8.77 -7.75 0.12
C ASP A 65 7.36 -7.34 -0.33
N LYS A 66 7.10 -6.04 -0.45
CA LYS A 66 5.85 -5.48 -0.98
C LYS A 66 5.61 -5.92 -2.43
N MET A 67 6.63 -5.81 -3.29
CA MET A 67 6.54 -6.21 -4.70
C MET A 67 6.25 -7.72 -4.85
N ARG A 68 6.91 -8.57 -4.05
CA ARG A 68 6.62 -10.01 -4.03
C ARG A 68 5.18 -10.32 -3.61
N TRP A 69 4.67 -9.58 -2.62
CA TRP A 69 3.28 -9.75 -2.21
C TRP A 69 2.30 -9.32 -3.31
N ILE A 70 2.56 -8.20 -4.00
CA ILE A 70 1.75 -7.76 -5.15
C ILE A 70 1.76 -8.80 -6.26
N LEU A 71 2.93 -9.37 -6.58
CA LEU A 71 3.06 -10.44 -7.57
C LEU A 71 2.20 -11.65 -7.19
N ALA A 72 2.25 -12.08 -5.91
CA ALA A 72 1.47 -13.20 -5.43
C ALA A 72 -0.04 -12.92 -5.55
N LYS A 73 -0.48 -11.71 -5.21
CA LYS A 73 -1.89 -11.31 -5.33
C LYS A 73 -2.37 -11.19 -6.77
N ALA A 74 -1.54 -10.71 -7.69
CA ALA A 74 -1.87 -10.69 -9.10
C ALA A 74 -2.07 -12.12 -9.65
N LYS A 75 -1.19 -13.05 -9.27
CA LYS A 75 -1.33 -14.47 -9.65
C LYS A 75 -2.56 -15.13 -9.03
N GLU A 76 -2.86 -14.83 -7.76
CA GLU A 76 -4.07 -15.31 -7.07
C GLU A 76 -5.36 -14.83 -7.77
N ALA A 77 -5.35 -13.62 -8.31
CA ALA A 77 -6.45 -13.06 -9.11
C ALA A 77 -6.54 -13.65 -10.54
N GLY A 78 -5.66 -14.59 -10.91
CA GLY A 78 -5.67 -15.25 -12.21
C GLY A 78 -4.96 -14.50 -13.33
N LEU A 79 -4.17 -13.46 -13.02
CA LEU A 79 -3.37 -12.81 -14.06
C LEU A 79 -2.23 -13.72 -14.52
N GLU A 80 -2.17 -13.92 -15.83
CA GLU A 80 -1.08 -14.61 -16.53
C GLU A 80 0.06 -13.62 -16.85
N ASP A 81 1.26 -14.13 -17.11
CA ASP A 81 2.44 -13.34 -17.52
C ASP A 81 2.88 -12.20 -16.58
N VAL A 82 2.58 -12.31 -15.28
CA VAL A 82 3.06 -11.35 -14.28
C VAL A 82 4.48 -11.70 -13.81
N ARG A 83 5.40 -10.74 -13.91
CA ARG A 83 6.78 -10.84 -13.43
C ARG A 83 7.22 -9.60 -12.67
N LEU A 84 8.20 -9.77 -11.78
CA LEU A 84 8.93 -8.64 -11.21
C LEU A 84 9.99 -8.17 -12.20
N ILE A 85 10.13 -6.86 -12.33
CA ILE A 85 11.17 -6.21 -13.12
C ILE A 85 12.24 -5.76 -12.13
N ASP A 86 13.31 -6.54 -12.02
CA ASP A 86 14.42 -6.34 -11.09
C ASP A 86 15.70 -5.78 -11.73
N ASP A 87 15.70 -5.67 -13.06
CA ASP A 87 16.75 -5.11 -13.89
C ASP A 87 16.64 -3.58 -14.10
N LEU A 88 15.59 -2.96 -13.57
CA LEU A 88 15.47 -1.50 -13.57
C LEU A 88 16.54 -0.88 -12.67
N ASN A 89 17.46 -0.15 -13.31
CA ASN A 89 18.62 0.43 -12.65
C ASN A 89 18.18 1.60 -11.72
N TYR A 90 17.90 1.29 -10.46
CA TYR A 90 17.57 2.29 -9.45
C TYR A 90 18.82 3.15 -9.16
N LYS A 91 18.75 4.45 -9.50
CA LYS A 91 19.87 5.40 -9.37
C LYS A 91 20.19 5.82 -7.93
N GLY A 92 19.63 5.16 -6.92
CA GLY A 92 19.81 5.49 -5.50
C GLY A 92 20.38 4.34 -4.68
N VAL A 93 20.78 4.62 -3.44
CA VAL A 93 21.25 3.59 -2.51
C VAL A 93 20.07 3.03 -1.72
N GLY A 94 19.85 1.72 -1.86
CA GLY A 94 18.91 0.98 -1.03
C GLY A 94 19.35 0.98 0.42
N TRP A 95 18.46 1.36 1.34
CA TRP A 95 18.73 1.23 2.77
C TRP A 95 17.51 0.66 3.48
N THR A 96 17.76 -0.06 4.56
CA THR A 96 16.71 -0.60 5.43
C THR A 96 17.23 -0.53 6.85
N PRO A 97 16.51 0.14 7.78
CA PRO A 97 16.96 0.25 9.15
C PRO A 97 16.93 -1.14 9.80
N LEU A 98 18.09 -1.61 10.27
CA LEU A 98 18.22 -2.91 10.95
C LEU A 98 17.97 -2.80 12.45
N SER A 99 18.35 -1.69 13.06
CA SER A 99 18.14 -1.40 14.47
C SER A 99 18.28 0.09 14.75
N ALA A 100 17.70 0.53 15.86
CA ALA A 100 17.88 1.86 16.41
C ALA A 100 17.94 1.76 17.94
N GLU A 101 18.94 2.39 18.54
CA GLU A 101 19.09 2.44 19.99
C GLU A 101 19.16 3.91 20.39
N PRO A 102 18.05 4.53 20.84
CA PRO A 102 18.12 5.87 21.41
C PRO A 102 18.82 5.85 22.78
N TRP A 103 19.69 6.84 22.96
CA TRP A 103 20.44 7.08 24.20
C TRP A 103 20.11 8.47 24.75
N MET A 104 19.99 8.57 26.07
CA MET A 104 20.02 9.83 26.80
C MET A 104 21.47 10.10 27.17
N GLY A 105 22.01 11.25 26.78
CA GLY A 105 23.41 11.63 27.09
C GLY A 105 23.57 12.47 28.37
N SER A 106 22.50 13.14 28.82
CA SER A 106 22.44 13.97 30.02
C SER A 106 21.02 13.97 30.57
N PRO A 107 20.79 13.98 31.90
CA PRO A 107 21.79 14.10 32.99
C PRO A 107 22.59 12.81 33.26
N GLU A 108 22.12 11.67 32.75
CA GLU A 108 22.79 10.37 32.87
C GLU A 108 22.92 9.72 31.49
N ASN A 109 24.08 9.14 31.20
CA ASN A 109 24.29 8.40 29.95
C ASN A 109 23.65 7.02 30.05
N ARG A 110 22.46 6.84 29.46
CA ARG A 110 21.75 5.56 29.47
C ARG A 110 21.00 5.29 28.18
N ARG A 111 20.94 4.01 27.81
CA ARG A 111 20.08 3.53 26.73
C ARG A 111 18.62 3.58 27.16
N LEU A 112 17.76 4.18 26.34
CA LEU A 112 16.33 4.29 26.62
C LEU A 112 15.57 3.04 26.16
N ILE A 113 15.81 2.62 24.91
CA ILE A 113 15.22 1.43 24.32
C ILE A 113 16.15 0.89 23.24
N SER A 114 15.96 -0.37 22.85
CA SER A 114 16.57 -0.96 21.67
C SER A 114 15.45 -1.42 20.74
N LEU A 115 15.39 -0.83 19.55
CA LEU A 115 14.48 -1.21 18.48
C LEU A 115 15.25 -2.06 17.47
N ARG A 116 14.67 -3.19 17.08
CA ARG A 116 15.21 -4.02 16.00
C ARG A 116 14.24 -3.99 14.82
N GLY A 117 14.76 -3.67 13.64
CA GLY A 117 14.03 -3.75 12.38
C GLY A 117 13.66 -5.21 12.10
N GLY A 118 12.37 -5.52 12.19
CA GLY A 118 11.83 -6.86 12.05
C GLY A 118 11.82 -7.35 10.61
N GLY A 119 12.92 -7.95 10.15
CA GLY A 119 12.88 -8.89 9.04
C GLY A 119 12.57 -10.29 9.57
N ARG A 120 11.32 -10.75 9.48
CA ARG A 120 10.98 -12.14 9.78
C ARG A 120 11.83 -13.05 8.89
N GLY A 121 12.69 -13.85 9.51
CA GLY A 121 13.63 -14.75 8.83
C GLY A 121 14.65 -15.32 9.80
N HIS A 122 14.23 -16.35 10.54
CA HIS A 122 15.02 -17.43 11.15
C HIS A 122 16.30 -17.16 11.98
N ARG A 123 16.29 -17.79 13.18
CA ARG A 123 17.41 -18.09 14.10
C ARG A 123 17.89 -16.85 14.88
N GLY A 124 17.77 -16.80 16.20
CA GLY A 124 18.18 -17.81 17.17
C GLY A 124 19.34 -17.20 17.97
N LEU A 125 19.28 -17.36 19.30
CA LEU A 125 20.30 -17.02 20.29
C LEU A 125 20.38 -15.57 20.80
N GLN A 126 19.91 -15.46 22.04
CA GLN A 126 20.47 -14.65 23.12
C GLN A 126 21.94 -14.29 22.93
N LEU A 127 22.25 -13.01 23.15
CA LEU A 127 23.48 -12.64 23.81
C LEU A 127 23.19 -11.41 24.67
N GLN A 128 22.88 -11.66 25.94
CA GLN A 128 23.21 -10.71 27.01
C GLN A 128 24.72 -10.48 26.92
N ARG A 129 25.14 -9.39 26.27
CA ARG A 129 26.50 -8.89 26.48
C ARG A 129 26.49 -8.17 27.83
N HIS A 130 27.03 -8.87 28.83
CA HIS A 130 27.55 -8.25 30.04
C HIS A 130 28.44 -7.08 29.63
N VAL A 131 28.01 -5.86 29.98
CA VAL A 131 28.87 -4.68 29.95
C VAL A 131 29.89 -4.88 31.06
N GLY A 132 31.11 -5.27 30.68
CA GLY A 132 32.24 -5.28 31.58
C GLY A 132 32.52 -3.86 32.04
N ARG A 133 32.53 -3.67 33.37
CA ARG A 133 33.29 -2.62 34.03
C ARG A 133 34.68 -2.56 33.41
N ARG A 134 35.06 -1.41 32.87
CA ARG A 134 36.43 -0.94 33.00
C ARG A 134 36.39 0.23 33.96
N ALA A 135 36.88 -0.05 35.18
CA ALA A 135 37.70 0.92 35.87
C ALA A 135 38.92 1.16 34.98
N ASP A 136 39.21 2.42 34.71
CA ASP A 136 40.49 3.11 34.96
C ASP A 136 40.33 4.57 34.49
#